data_AF-A0A2M8F171-F1
#
_entry.id   AF-A0A2M8F171-F1
#
_cell.length_a   1.000
_cell.length_b   1.000
_cell.length_c   1.000
_cell.angle_alpha   90.00
_cell.angle_beta   90.00
_cell.angle_gamma   90.00
#
_symmetry.space_group_name_H-M   'P 1'
#
loop_
_entity.id
_entity.type
_entity.pdbx_description
1 polymer ?
#
loop_
_entity_poly.entity_id
_entity_poly.type
_entity_poly.pdbx_seq_one_letter_code
_entity_poly.pdbx_strand_id
1 'polypeptide(L)'
;MDDKKSEKGSEACPKCGAALGEVFETKSGRKLQRCSKGSWNPETHTIDGCTYVKWFAVEPVALDEKCPKCGAPLLSVVTRFGKKMKKCSTATWDPGTKTAGGCDYVEWLKGTTEKLDEDCPKCGSKLVLFTTVAGKKLKKCSTNQWDPQQKMATGCDYVEWLKS
;
A
#
# COMPACT_ATOMS: atom_id res chain seq x y z
N MET A 1 13.62 23.77 20.75
CA MET A 1 14.75 22.82 20.86
C MET A 1 14.11 21.46 20.88
N ASP A 2 13.82 21.00 19.68
CA ASP A 2 12.87 19.93 19.40
C ASP A 2 13.58 18.59 19.56
N ASP A 3 13.20 17.88 20.61
CA ASP A 3 13.72 16.58 20.99
C ASP A 3 13.25 15.53 19.96
N LYS A 4 14.04 15.39 18.89
CA LYS A 4 13.83 14.39 17.84
C LYS A 4 14.22 13.01 18.43
N LYS A 5 13.28 12.41 19.16
CA LYS A 5 13.40 11.05 19.73
C LYS A 5 13.61 10.03 18.60
N SER A 6 14.88 9.76 18.29
CA SER A 6 15.30 8.64 17.47
C SER A 6 14.85 7.34 18.14
N GLU A 7 13.87 6.66 17.55
CA GLU A 7 13.46 5.32 17.97
C GLU A 7 14.65 4.35 17.79
N LYS A 8 15.41 4.14 18.88
CA LYS A 8 16.35 3.02 19.00
C LYS A 8 15.55 1.73 18.93
N GLY A 9 15.44 1.18 17.73
CA GLY A 9 15.07 -0.19 17.53
C GLY A 9 16.05 -1.12 18.25
N SER A 10 15.55 -2.12 18.98
CA SER A 10 16.38 -3.17 19.56
C SER A 10 17.30 -3.76 18.48
N GLU A 11 18.61 -3.68 18.69
CA GLU A 11 19.61 -4.25 17.79
C GLU A 11 19.59 -5.79 17.81
N ALA A 12 18.90 -6.38 18.78
CA ALA A 12 18.70 -7.81 18.92
C ALA A 12 17.36 -8.28 18.31
N CYS A 13 17.40 -9.48 17.72
CA CYS A 13 16.25 -10.22 17.22
C CYS A 13 15.42 -10.75 18.40
N PRO A 14 14.11 -10.44 18.47
CA PRO A 14 13.25 -10.91 19.56
C PRO A 14 12.94 -12.41 19.48
N LYS A 15 13.22 -13.07 18.35
CA LYS A 15 13.00 -14.52 18.22
C LYS A 15 14.18 -15.37 18.69
N CYS A 16 15.42 -14.93 18.46
CA CYS A 16 16.61 -15.75 18.68
C CYS A 16 17.76 -15.04 19.41
N GLY A 17 17.56 -13.78 19.83
CA GLY A 17 18.56 -12.98 20.55
C GLY A 17 19.76 -12.52 19.72
N ALA A 18 19.94 -13.03 18.50
CA ALA A 18 21.04 -12.63 17.63
C ALA A 18 20.88 -11.19 17.12
N ALA A 19 21.97 -10.53 16.72
CA ALA A 19 21.90 -9.20 16.15
C ALA A 19 21.01 -9.15 14.89
N LEU A 20 20.39 -8.00 14.63
CA LEU A 20 19.74 -7.73 13.36
C LEU A 20 20.82 -7.33 12.33
N GLY A 21 20.67 -7.79 11.09
CA GLY A 21 21.57 -7.46 9.98
C GLY A 21 21.34 -6.04 9.47
N GLU A 22 21.83 -5.75 8.26
CA GLU A 22 21.70 -4.43 7.65
C GLU A 22 20.27 -4.09 7.22
N VAL A 23 20.01 -2.80 7.00
CA VAL A 23 18.73 -2.31 6.47
C VAL A 23 18.71 -2.46 4.95
N PHE A 24 17.76 -3.26 4.46
CA PHE A 24 17.53 -3.49 3.04
C PHE A 24 16.32 -2.71 2.55
N GLU A 25 16.43 -2.13 1.36
CA GLU A 25 15.31 -1.51 0.64
C GLU A 25 14.79 -2.43 -0.46
N THR A 26 13.48 -2.66 -0.49
CA THR A 26 12.82 -3.43 -1.55
C THR A 26 12.64 -2.58 -2.80
N LYS A 27 12.37 -3.20 -3.96
CA LYS A 27 11.96 -2.50 -5.20
C LYS A 27 10.76 -1.55 -5.02
N SER A 28 9.96 -1.77 -3.99
CA SER A 28 8.80 -0.93 -3.65
C SER A 28 9.14 0.26 -2.74
N GLY A 29 10.42 0.49 -2.42
CA GLY A 29 10.91 1.54 -1.51
C GLY A 29 10.70 1.23 -0.02
N ARG A 30 10.18 0.03 0.32
CA ARG A 30 10.00 -0.37 1.72
C ARG A 30 11.31 -0.84 2.32
N LYS A 31 11.64 -0.33 3.50
CA LYS A 31 12.84 -0.72 4.25
C LYS A 31 12.54 -1.84 5.24
N LEU A 32 13.45 -2.79 5.38
CA LEU A 32 13.36 -3.91 6.32
C LEU A 32 14.74 -4.30 6.86
N GLN A 33 14.76 -4.94 8.01
CA GLN A 33 15.95 -5.53 8.63
C GLN A 33 15.68 -7.01 8.90
N ARG A 34 16.58 -7.88 8.48
CA ARG A 34 16.49 -9.32 8.77
C ARG A 34 17.31 -9.66 10.00
N CYS A 35 17.02 -10.80 10.64
CA CYS A 35 17.95 -11.36 11.62
C CYS A 35 19.28 -11.73 10.95
N SER A 36 20.42 -11.48 11.60
CA SER A 36 21.74 -11.91 11.11
C SER A 36 21.87 -13.42 10.90
N LYS A 37 21.08 -14.23 11.62
CA LYS A 37 21.01 -15.69 11.45
C LYS A 37 19.95 -16.14 10.43
N GLY A 38 19.39 -15.21 9.65
CA GLY A 38 18.36 -15.47 8.65
C GLY A 38 18.78 -14.95 7.28
N SER A 39 18.90 -15.85 6.30
CA SER A 39 19.22 -15.48 4.91
C SER A 39 18.02 -15.65 3.99
N TRP A 40 17.82 -14.72 3.07
CA TRP A 40 16.76 -14.84 2.06
C TRP A 40 17.25 -15.71 0.91
N ASN A 41 16.53 -16.78 0.62
CA ASN A 41 16.77 -17.64 -0.52
C ASN A 41 15.90 -17.19 -1.71
N PRO A 42 16.49 -16.66 -2.79
CA PRO A 42 15.74 -16.17 -3.95
C PRO A 42 15.16 -17.30 -4.83
N GLU A 43 15.65 -18.53 -4.73
CA GLU A 43 15.16 -19.66 -5.52
C GLU A 43 13.87 -20.24 -4.93
N THR A 44 13.84 -20.38 -3.60
CA THR A 44 12.69 -20.95 -2.87
C THR A 44 11.72 -19.89 -2.35
N HIS A 45 12.10 -18.61 -2.40
CA HIS A 45 11.39 -17.51 -1.76
C HIS A 45 11.13 -17.73 -0.26
N THR A 46 12.04 -18.42 0.43
CA THR A 46 11.99 -18.68 1.87
C THR A 46 13.17 -18.05 2.60
N ILE A 47 13.09 -17.96 3.93
CA ILE A 47 14.21 -17.53 4.77
C ILE A 47 14.83 -18.78 5.39
N ASP A 48 16.11 -19.00 5.13
CA ASP A 48 16.91 -20.05 5.75
C ASP A 48 17.40 -19.54 7.11
N GLY A 49 17.14 -20.32 8.18
CA GLY A 49 17.47 -19.95 9.55
C GLY A 49 16.37 -19.13 10.25
N CYS A 50 16.74 -18.00 10.89
CA CYS A 50 15.77 -17.22 11.66
C CYS A 50 14.86 -16.37 10.76
N THR A 51 13.57 -16.68 10.76
CA THR A 51 12.54 -16.01 9.93
C THR A 51 12.11 -14.61 10.40
N TYR A 52 12.78 -14.04 11.40
CA TYR A 52 12.41 -12.72 11.90
C TYR A 52 12.79 -11.62 10.90
N VAL A 53 11.81 -10.78 10.58
CA VAL A 53 11.97 -9.59 9.75
C VAL A 53 11.32 -8.40 10.44
N LYS A 54 12.10 -7.34 10.63
CA LYS A 54 11.63 -6.05 11.13
C LYS A 54 11.32 -5.14 9.94
N TRP A 55 10.07 -4.73 9.80
CA TRP A 55 9.66 -3.77 8.78
C TRP A 55 9.69 -2.35 9.35
N PHE A 56 10.27 -1.42 8.60
CA PHE A 56 10.22 0.00 8.96
C PHE A 56 8.96 0.65 8.39
N ALA A 57 8.42 1.63 9.11
CA ALA A 57 7.34 2.46 8.62
C ALA A 57 7.82 3.29 7.43
N VAL A 58 6.97 3.40 6.41
CA VAL A 58 7.20 4.34 5.31
C VAL A 58 6.78 5.73 5.79
N GLU A 59 7.68 6.70 5.68
CA GLU A 59 7.39 8.07 6.10
C GLU A 59 6.30 8.69 5.20
N PRO A 60 5.32 9.40 5.77
CA PRO A 60 4.33 10.15 5.01
C PRO A 60 4.99 11.20 4.10
N VAL A 61 4.49 11.34 2.87
CA VAL A 61 4.92 12.40 1.95
C VAL A 61 3.90 13.52 1.96
N ALA A 62 4.32 14.75 2.22
CA ALA A 62 3.43 15.91 2.15
C ALA A 62 3.01 16.20 0.70
N LEU A 63 1.73 16.52 0.52
CA LEU A 63 1.14 16.91 -0.77
C LEU A 63 0.84 18.41 -0.76
N ASP A 64 0.85 19.03 -1.94
CA ASP A 64 0.49 20.45 -2.11
C ASP A 64 -1.02 20.71 -1.92
N GLU A 65 -1.83 19.65 -2.00
CA GLU A 65 -3.28 19.70 -1.81
C GLU A 65 -3.66 19.95 -0.34
N LYS A 66 -4.71 20.75 -0.13
CA LYS A 66 -5.27 21.04 1.20
C LYS A 66 -6.45 20.14 1.52
N CYS A 67 -6.61 19.82 2.79
CA CYS A 67 -7.73 19.05 3.30
C CYS A 67 -9.03 19.82 3.10
N PRO A 68 -10.06 19.23 2.46
CA PRO A 68 -11.32 19.93 2.20
C PRO A 68 -12.15 20.18 3.47
N LYS A 69 -11.83 19.50 4.59
CA LYS A 69 -12.54 19.67 5.86
C LYS A 69 -11.95 20.76 6.75
N CYS A 70 -10.63 20.94 6.76
CA CYS A 70 -9.96 21.84 7.71
C CYS A 70 -8.86 22.74 7.11
N GLY A 71 -8.58 22.65 5.80
CA GLY A 71 -7.57 23.47 5.13
C GLY A 71 -6.11 23.10 5.41
N ALA A 72 -5.84 22.16 6.33
CA ALA A 72 -4.49 21.68 6.61
C ALA A 72 -3.91 20.87 5.43
N PRO A 73 -2.57 20.78 5.25
CA PRO A 73 -1.97 19.99 4.17
C PRO A 73 -2.40 18.51 4.18
N LEU A 74 -2.51 17.89 3.00
CA LEU A 74 -2.69 16.45 2.88
C LEU A 74 -1.34 15.72 2.90
N LEU A 75 -1.35 14.50 3.43
CA LEU A 75 -0.23 13.58 3.43
C LEU A 75 -0.59 12.35 2.61
N SER A 76 0.30 11.94 1.71
CA SER A 76 0.27 10.63 1.06
C SER A 76 0.92 9.60 1.99
N VAL A 77 0.13 8.60 2.39
CA VAL A 77 0.58 7.53 3.27
C VAL A 77 0.34 6.18 2.64
N VAL A 78 1.24 5.25 2.96
CA VAL A 78 1.15 3.84 2.56
C VAL A 78 0.88 3.01 3.80
N THR A 79 -0.21 2.26 3.78
CA THR A 79 -0.54 1.33 4.87
C THR A 79 0.45 0.16 4.92
N ARG A 80 0.45 -0.60 6.03
CA ARG A 80 1.25 -1.84 6.16
C ARG A 80 1.05 -2.84 5.02
N PHE A 81 -0.13 -2.81 4.40
CA PHE A 81 -0.54 -3.67 3.30
C PHE A 81 -0.22 -3.10 1.91
N GLY A 82 0.50 -1.97 1.84
CA GLY A 82 0.87 -1.34 0.57
C GLY A 82 -0.23 -0.51 -0.10
N LYS A 83 -1.42 -0.41 0.49
CA LYS A 83 -2.48 0.47 -0.02
C LYS A 83 -2.10 1.93 0.24
N LYS A 84 -2.23 2.78 -0.79
CA LYS A 84 -1.95 4.21 -0.69
C LYS A 84 -3.24 5.01 -0.42
N MET A 85 -3.16 6.01 0.43
CA MET A 85 -4.26 6.92 0.74
C MET A 85 -3.73 8.31 1.04
N LYS A 86 -4.56 9.33 0.82
CA LYS A 86 -4.35 10.67 1.34
C LYS A 86 -5.02 10.76 2.71
N LYS A 87 -4.35 11.34 3.69
CA LYS A 87 -4.95 11.68 4.98
C LYS A 87 -4.64 13.13 5.34
N CYS A 88 -5.48 13.74 6.16
CA CYS A 88 -5.14 15.05 6.72
C CYS A 88 -3.85 14.98 7.55
N SER A 89 -3.01 16.01 7.49
CA SER A 89 -1.81 16.10 8.33
C SER A 89 -2.12 16.17 9.82
N THR A 90 -3.30 16.67 10.20
CA THR A 90 -3.76 16.71 11.60
C THR A 90 -4.39 15.40 12.07
N ALA A 91 -4.55 14.40 11.19
CA ALA A 91 -5.10 13.11 11.54
C ALA A 91 -4.11 12.31 12.40
N THR A 92 -4.48 12.10 13.66
CA THR A 92 -3.68 11.38 14.66
C THR A 92 -4.37 10.08 15.07
N TRP A 93 -3.56 9.10 15.48
CA TRP A 93 -4.02 7.83 16.03
C TRP A 93 -3.27 7.59 17.32
N ASP A 94 -4.01 7.48 18.42
CA ASP A 94 -3.44 7.08 19.71
C ASP A 94 -3.47 5.55 19.82
N PRO A 95 -2.31 4.86 19.81
CA PRO A 95 -2.27 3.41 19.92
C PRO A 95 -2.66 2.87 21.30
N GLY A 96 -2.55 3.68 22.36
CA GLY A 96 -2.87 3.28 23.74
C GLY A 96 -4.37 3.18 23.96
N THR A 97 -5.10 4.22 23.57
CA THR A 97 -6.57 4.30 23.67
C THR A 97 -7.29 3.74 22.44
N LYS A 98 -6.56 3.53 21.33
CA LYS A 98 -7.10 3.15 20.01
C LYS A 98 -8.15 4.13 19.51
N THR A 99 -7.93 5.42 19.74
CA THR A 99 -8.82 6.49 19.26
C THR A 99 -8.17 7.30 18.15
N ALA A 100 -8.97 7.66 17.15
CA ALA A 100 -8.60 8.66 16.16
C ALA A 100 -8.81 10.06 16.74
N GLY A 101 -7.86 10.95 16.52
CA GLY A 101 -7.93 12.36 16.91
C GLY A 101 -7.66 13.29 15.73
N GLY A 102 -8.02 14.56 15.88
CA GLY A 102 -7.85 15.57 14.83
C GLY A 102 -8.83 15.40 13.67
N CYS A 103 -8.42 15.78 12.46
CA CYS A 103 -9.29 15.69 11.28
C CYS A 103 -9.37 14.24 10.78
N ASP A 104 -10.59 13.77 10.54
CA ASP A 104 -10.93 12.42 10.08
C ASP A 104 -10.87 12.24 8.56
N TYR A 105 -10.36 13.24 7.82
CA TYR A 105 -10.30 13.17 6.37
C TYR A 105 -9.32 12.10 5.89
N VAL A 106 -9.85 11.09 5.19
CA VAL A 106 -9.10 10.02 4.53
C VAL A 106 -9.70 9.77 3.15
N GLU A 107 -8.86 9.77 2.12
CA GLU A 107 -9.22 9.44 0.75
C GLU A 107 -8.33 8.31 0.25
N TRP A 108 -8.93 7.18 -0.14
CA TRP A 108 -8.20 6.09 -0.76
C TRP A 108 -7.88 6.43 -2.21
N LEU A 109 -6.60 6.32 -2.59
CA LEU A 109 -6.22 6.44 -3.99
C LEU A 109 -6.80 5.25 -4.75
N LYS A 110 -7.60 5.52 -5.79
CA LYS A 110 -8.18 4.52 -6.69
C LYS A 110 -7.40 4.49 -8.00
N GLY A 111 -7.52 3.39 -8.75
CA GLY A 111 -6.98 3.32 -10.11
C GLY A 111 -7.77 4.21 -11.08
N THR A 112 -7.14 4.59 -12.18
CA THR A 112 -7.77 5.36 -13.26
C THR A 112 -8.39 4.41 -14.29
N THR A 113 -9.45 4.87 -14.96
CA THR A 113 -10.13 4.11 -16.02
C THR A 113 -10.22 4.99 -17.26
N GLU A 114 -9.77 4.48 -18.39
CA GLU A 114 -9.81 5.12 -19.71
C GLU A 114 -10.68 4.27 -20.64
N LYS A 115 -11.51 4.91 -21.47
CA LYS A 115 -12.36 4.18 -22.44
C LYS A 115 -11.51 3.72 -23.61
N LEU A 116 -11.77 2.51 -24.11
CA LEU A 116 -11.18 1.98 -25.33
C LEU A 116 -12.28 1.78 -26.39
N ASP A 117 -11.91 1.85 -27.66
CA ASP A 117 -12.82 1.61 -28.78
C ASP A 117 -13.00 0.11 -29.10
N GLU A 118 -12.21 -0.75 -28.46
CA GLU A 118 -12.27 -2.21 -28.59
C GLU A 118 -13.51 -2.81 -27.93
N ASP A 119 -14.09 -3.84 -28.57
CA ASP A 119 -15.26 -4.56 -28.05
C ASP A 119 -14.85 -5.80 -27.24
N CYS A 120 -15.60 -6.08 -26.18
CA CYS A 120 -15.37 -7.22 -25.31
C CYS A 120 -15.67 -8.53 -26.05
N PRO A 121 -14.73 -9.49 -26.09
CA PRO A 121 -14.92 -10.74 -26.81
C PRO A 121 -15.99 -11.66 -26.21
N LYS A 122 -16.42 -11.42 -24.95
CA LYS A 122 -17.45 -12.21 -24.28
C LYS A 122 -18.88 -11.66 -24.47
N CYS A 123 -19.05 -10.35 -24.55
CA CYS A 123 -20.39 -9.72 -24.51
C CYS A 123 -20.59 -8.59 -25.52
N GLY A 124 -19.59 -8.24 -26.32
CA GLY A 124 -19.65 -7.17 -27.33
C GLY A 124 -19.69 -5.74 -26.79
N SER A 125 -19.73 -5.54 -25.46
CA SER A 125 -19.67 -4.21 -24.86
C SER A 125 -18.26 -3.61 -24.91
N LYS A 126 -18.11 -2.29 -24.88
CA LYS A 126 -16.79 -1.63 -24.95
C LYS A 126 -15.86 -2.03 -23.80
N LEU A 127 -14.57 -2.14 -24.09
CA LEU A 127 -13.51 -2.34 -23.10
C LEU A 127 -13.07 -1.01 -22.48
N VAL A 128 -12.52 -1.10 -21.27
CA VAL A 128 -11.86 0.01 -20.59
C VAL A 128 -10.47 -0.40 -20.15
N LEU A 129 -9.50 0.50 -20.27
CA LEU A 129 -8.16 0.37 -19.73
C LEU A 129 -8.17 0.85 -18.28
N PHE A 130 -7.97 -0.06 -17.35
CA PHE A 130 -7.82 0.27 -15.93
C PHE A 130 -6.36 0.24 -15.53
N THR A 131 -5.87 1.35 -14.98
CA THR A 131 -4.52 1.46 -14.42
C THR A 131 -4.61 1.48 -12.91
N THR A 132 -4.03 0.46 -12.26
CA THR A 132 -3.96 0.39 -10.80
C THR A 132 -3.08 1.48 -10.22
N VAL A 133 -3.22 1.79 -8.93
CA VAL A 133 -2.35 2.73 -8.20
C VAL A 133 -0.87 2.31 -8.22
N ALA A 134 -0.60 1.02 -8.43
CA ALA A 134 0.75 0.48 -8.58
C ALA A 134 1.29 0.57 -10.02
N GLY A 135 0.52 1.13 -10.95
CA GLY A 135 0.90 1.28 -12.37
C GLY A 135 0.60 0.08 -13.26
N LYS A 136 0.17 -1.07 -12.69
CA LYS A 136 -0.25 -2.23 -13.50
C LYS A 136 -1.50 -1.90 -14.30
N LYS A 137 -1.52 -2.30 -15.56
CA LYS A 137 -2.62 -2.04 -16.49
C LYS A 137 -3.38 -3.33 -16.80
N LEU A 138 -4.69 -3.21 -16.94
CA LEU A 138 -5.56 -4.30 -17.38
C LEU A 138 -6.69 -3.75 -18.25
N LYS A 139 -7.08 -4.50 -19.28
CA LYS A 139 -8.32 -4.26 -20.00
C LYS A 139 -9.44 -5.01 -19.28
N LYS A 140 -10.55 -4.36 -19.01
CA LYS A 140 -11.75 -5.03 -18.49
C LYS A 140 -12.99 -4.60 -19.24
N CYS A 141 -14.03 -5.42 -19.20
CA CYS A 141 -15.30 -5.00 -19.76
C CYS A 141 -15.84 -3.75 -19.04
N SER A 142 -16.40 -2.79 -19.79
CA SER A 142 -17.07 -1.61 -19.22
C SER A 142 -18.21 -1.96 -18.28
N THR A 143 -18.87 -3.11 -18.51
CA THR A 143 -19.94 -3.62 -17.64
C THR A 143 -19.43 -4.31 -16.38
N ASN A 144 -18.12 -4.54 -16.26
CA ASN A 144 -17.53 -5.22 -15.11
C ASN A 144 -17.54 -4.28 -13.89
N GLN A 145 -18.52 -4.50 -13.01
CA GLN A 145 -18.72 -3.71 -11.80
C GLN A 145 -18.67 -4.60 -10.55
N TRP A 146 -18.27 -4.00 -9.44
CA TRP A 146 -18.34 -4.64 -8.14
C TRP A 146 -19.51 -4.04 -7.38
N ASP A 147 -20.48 -4.88 -7.01
CA ASP A 147 -21.57 -4.47 -6.12
C ASP A 147 -21.07 -4.57 -4.66
N PRO A 148 -20.85 -3.43 -3.97
CA PRO A 148 -20.37 -3.44 -2.59
C PRO A 148 -21.41 -3.95 -1.58
N GLN A 149 -22.71 -3.87 -1.90
CA GLN A 149 -23.78 -4.33 -1.00
C GLN A 149 -23.86 -5.85 -1.02
N GLN A 150 -23.87 -6.44 -2.22
CA GLN A 150 -23.95 -7.88 -2.40
C GLN A 150 -22.58 -8.58 -2.36
N LYS A 151 -21.49 -7.80 -2.37
CA LYS A 151 -20.10 -8.29 -2.40
C LYS A 151 -19.85 -9.30 -3.53
N MET A 152 -20.39 -9.01 -4.72
CA MET A 152 -20.22 -9.84 -5.90
C MET A 152 -19.90 -9.00 -7.13
N ALA A 153 -19.22 -9.62 -8.09
CA ALA A 153 -19.01 -9.01 -9.39
C ALA A 153 -20.31 -9.11 -10.21
N THR A 154 -20.74 -7.99 -10.77
CA THR A 154 -21.90 -7.89 -11.65
C THR A 154 -21.44 -7.55 -13.08
N GLY A 155 -22.23 -8.00 -14.06
CA GLY A 155 -21.94 -7.83 -15.48
C GLY A 155 -20.90 -8.82 -16.02
N CYS A 156 -20.30 -8.49 -17.17
CA CYS A 156 -19.29 -9.33 -17.81
C CYS A 156 -17.99 -9.39 -17.00
N ASP A 157 -17.51 -10.61 -16.74
CA ASP A 157 -16.30 -10.93 -15.96
C ASP A 157 -14.99 -10.82 -16.76
N TYR A 158 -15.03 -10.36 -18.02
CA TYR A 158 -13.85 -10.30 -18.88
C TYR A 158 -12.81 -9.32 -18.33
N VAL A 159 -11.61 -9.85 -18.09
CA VAL A 159 -10.42 -9.13 -17.63
C VAL A 159 -9.18 -9.70 -18.33
N GLU A 160 -8.35 -8.83 -18.87
CA GLU A 160 -7.07 -9.15 -19.48
C GLU A 160 -5.96 -8.28 -18.88
N TRP A 161 -4.96 -8.92 -18.28
CA TRP A 161 -3.80 -8.21 -17.73
C TRP A 161 -2.78 -7.92 -18.82
N LEU A 162 -2.39 -6.66 -18.96
CA LEU A 162 -1.32 -6.28 -19.88
C LEU A 162 0.02 -6.54 -19.18
N LYS A 163 0.89 -7.35 -19.79
CA LYS A 163 2.24 -7.57 -19.28
C LYS A 163 2.97 -6.22 -19.25
N SER A 164 3.44 -5.87 -18.05
CA SER A 164 4.22 -4.65 -17.78
C SER A 164 5.70 -5.00 -17.78
#